data_AF-A0A9W6KTY3-F1
#
_entry.id   AF-A0A9W6KTY3-F1
#
_cell.length_a   1.000
_cell.length_b   1.000
_cell.length_c   1.000
_cell.angle_alpha   90.00
_cell.angle_beta   90.00
_cell.angle_gamma   90.00
#
_symmetry.space_group_name_H-M   'P 1'
#
loop_
_entity.id
_entity.type
_entity.pdbx_description
1 polymer ?
#
loop_
_entity_poly.entity_id
_entity_poly.type
_entity_poly.pdbx_seq_one_letter_code
_entity_poly.pdbx_strand_id
1 'polypeptide(L)'
;MADSQNLIFAHYSAEDAQQILESVVTPIYAATHHDVSPSAFYDPDRFLQRVRGYMRSPGFELVTATFKTEPAGLALGYPLPAGARWWQGRP
;
A
#
# COMPACT_ATOMS: atom_id res chain seq x y z
N MET A 1 -0.17 -0.30 26.17
CA MET A 1 -1.11 0.46 25.30
C MET A 1 -1.00 1.94 25.65
N ALA A 2 0.07 2.61 25.23
CA ALA A 2 0.31 4.03 25.52
C ALA A 2 0.92 4.80 24.34
N ASP A 3 1.38 4.13 23.27
CA ASP A 3 2.03 4.78 22.11
C ASP A 3 1.09 5.15 20.95
N SER A 4 -0.19 4.77 21.00
CA SER A 4 -1.14 5.07 19.92
C SER A 4 -1.55 6.55 19.85
N GLN A 5 -1.24 7.37 20.87
CA GLN A 5 -1.56 8.80 20.87
C GLN A 5 -0.73 9.64 19.88
N ASN A 6 0.33 9.06 19.31
CA ASN A 6 1.19 9.72 18.32
C ASN A 6 1.08 9.13 16.90
N LEU A 7 0.07 8.29 16.65
CA LEU A 7 -0.23 7.76 15.31
C LEU A 7 -1.29 8.63 14.64
N ILE A 8 -0.93 9.18 13.49
CA ILE A 8 -1.83 9.93 12.63
C ILE A 8 -2.11 9.08 11.40
N PHE A 9 -3.39 8.92 11.07
CA PHE A 9 -3.82 8.21 9.87
C PHE A 9 -4.30 9.21 8.82
N ALA A 10 -3.90 8.99 7.58
CA ALA A 10 -4.39 9.74 6.43
C ALA A 10 -4.99 8.77 5.41
N HIS A 11 -6.19 9.09 4.94
CA HIS A 11 -6.92 8.33 3.94
C HIS A 11 -6.81 9.02 2.59
N TYR A 12 -6.61 8.23 1.53
CA TYR A 12 -6.39 8.70 0.18
C TYR A 12 -7.25 7.89 -0.79
N SER A 13 -7.99 8.64 -1.61
CA SER A 13 -8.60 8.08 -2.82
C SER A 13 -7.51 7.67 -3.83
N ALA A 14 -7.90 7.00 -4.92
CA ALA A 14 -6.97 6.72 -6.01
C ALA A 14 -6.35 7.99 -6.62
N GLU A 15 -7.08 9.11 -6.68
CA GLU A 15 -6.56 10.36 -7.22
C GLU A 15 -5.49 10.97 -6.31
N ASP A 16 -5.78 11.05 -5.01
CA ASP A 16 -4.87 11.65 -4.03
C ASP A 16 -3.64 10.75 -3.78
N ALA A 17 -3.83 9.43 -3.80
CA ALA A 17 -2.76 8.47 -3.55
C ALA A 17 -1.61 8.59 -4.56
N GLN A 18 -1.89 8.99 -5.81
CA GLN A 18 -0.89 9.18 -6.85
C GLN A 18 0.21 10.17 -6.42
N GLN A 19 -0.14 11.17 -5.63
CA GLN A 19 0.79 12.22 -5.19
C GLN A 19 1.75 11.76 -4.11
N ILE A 20 1.42 10.69 -3.38
CA ILE A 20 2.18 10.21 -2.21
C ILE A 20 2.85 8.85 -2.43
N LEU A 21 2.71 8.26 -3.62
CA LEU A 21 3.31 6.96 -3.94
C LEU A 21 4.83 6.95 -3.73
N GLU A 22 5.52 7.93 -4.29
CA GLU A 22 6.99 7.95 -4.28
C GLU A 22 7.55 8.47 -2.95
N SER A 23 6.89 9.45 -2.34
CA SER A 23 7.38 10.13 -1.13
C SER A 23 7.00 9.41 0.17
N VAL A 24 5.91 8.65 0.20
CA VAL A 24 5.40 7.99 1.42
C VAL A 24 5.30 6.48 1.26
N VAL A 25 4.70 5.99 0.17
CA VAL A 25 4.45 4.55 0.01
C VAL A 25 5.74 3.76 -0.26
N THR A 26 6.60 4.25 -1.15
CA THR A 26 7.87 3.58 -1.47
C THR A 26 8.79 3.41 -0.25
N PRO A 27 9.04 4.46 0.57
CA PRO A 27 9.87 4.31 1.77
C PRO A 27 9.32 3.31 2.78
N ILE A 28 8.00 3.32 3.04
CA ILE A 28 7.35 2.37 3.95
C ILE A 28 7.52 0.94 3.42
N TYR A 29 7.30 0.73 2.13
CA TYR A 29 7.41 -0.59 1.52
C TYR A 29 8.85 -1.12 1.56
N ALA A 30 9.83 -0.28 1.21
CA ALA A 30 11.24 -0.64 1.27
C ALA A 30 11.70 -0.98 2.69
N ALA A 31 11.27 -0.20 3.70
CA ALA A 31 11.61 -0.45 5.09
C ALA A 31 11.02 -1.77 5.61
N THR A 32 9.78 -2.10 5.23
CA THR A 32 9.09 -3.32 5.69
C THR A 32 9.53 -4.60 4.96
N HIS A 33 10.17 -4.47 3.79
CA HIS A 33 10.59 -5.59 2.95
C HIS A 33 12.10 -5.62 2.70
N HIS A 34 12.91 -4.98 3.56
CA HIS A 34 14.36 -4.99 3.41
C HIS A 34 15.01 -6.37 3.62
N ASP A 35 14.39 -7.23 4.44
CA ASP A 35 14.92 -8.55 4.82
C ASP A 35 14.41 -9.71 3.96
N VAL A 36 13.51 -9.47 3.00
CA VAL A 36 13.04 -10.53 2.11
C VAL A 36 14.02 -10.75 0.97
N SER A 37 14.30 -12.03 0.70
CA SER A 37 15.11 -12.51 -0.44
C SER A 37 14.83 -11.72 -1.72
N PRO A 38 15.83 -11.44 -2.58
CA PRO A 38 15.78 -10.49 -3.71
C PRO A 38 14.91 -10.97 -4.89
N SER A 39 13.76 -11.58 -4.60
CA SER A 39 12.70 -11.81 -5.56
C SER A 39 12.27 -10.47 -6.14
N ALA A 40 12.21 -10.42 -7.48
CA ALA A 40 11.67 -9.27 -8.23
C ALA A 40 10.24 -8.88 -7.80
N PHE A 41 9.53 -9.74 -7.04
CA PHE A 41 8.24 -9.39 -6.47
C PHE A 41 8.33 -8.29 -5.40
N TYR A 42 9.38 -8.30 -4.58
CA TYR A 42 9.59 -7.36 -3.47
C TYR A 42 10.33 -6.09 -3.89
N ASP A 43 10.68 -5.96 -5.17
CA ASP A 43 11.24 -4.75 -5.72
C ASP A 43 10.25 -3.56 -5.57
N PRO A 44 10.67 -2.41 -4.99
CA PRO A 44 9.79 -1.28 -4.76
C PRO A 44 9.17 -0.69 -6.03
N ASP A 45 9.91 -0.64 -7.15
CA ASP A 45 9.38 -0.12 -8.42
C ASP A 45 8.31 -1.05 -8.99
N ARG A 46 8.54 -2.37 -8.90
CA ARG A 46 7.54 -3.40 -9.24
C ARG A 46 6.33 -3.32 -8.34
N PHE A 47 6.49 -3.01 -7.06
CA PHE A 47 5.37 -2.78 -6.17
C PHE A 47 4.55 -1.56 -6.60
N LEU A 48 5.18 -0.42 -6.89
CA LEU A 48 4.47 0.76 -7.39
C LEU A 48 3.72 0.49 -8.70
N GLN A 49 4.28 -0.31 -9.61
CA GLN A 49 3.58 -0.74 -10.82
C GLN A 49 2.29 -1.50 -10.49
N ARG A 50 2.30 -2.37 -9.47
CA ARG A 50 1.11 -3.07 -9.00
C ARG A 50 0.10 -2.12 -8.38
N VAL A 51 0.54 -1.22 -7.50
CA VAL A 51 -0.33 -0.23 -6.84
C VAL A 51 -1.02 0.66 -7.87
N ARG A 52 -0.30 1.14 -8.89
CA ARG A 52 -0.90 1.90 -10.01
C ARG A 52 -1.91 1.08 -10.81
N GLY A 53 -1.73 -0.24 -10.88
CA GLY A 53 -2.74 -1.16 -11.42
C GLY A 53 -3.99 -1.23 -10.54
N TYR A 54 -3.82 -1.31 -9.22
CA TYR A 54 -4.91 -1.36 -8.25
C TYR A 54 -5.74 -0.08 -8.22
N MET A 55 -5.08 1.08 -8.33
CA MET A 55 -5.71 2.41 -8.37
C MET A 55 -6.69 2.60 -9.54
N ARG A 56 -6.60 1.76 -10.58
CA ARG A 56 -7.56 1.78 -11.70
C ARG A 56 -8.90 1.13 -11.36
N SER A 57 -8.98 0.39 -10.25
CA SER A 57 -10.24 -0.22 -9.81
C SER A 57 -11.10 0.83 -9.09
N PRO A 58 -12.35 1.05 -9.51
CA PRO A 58 -13.28 1.91 -8.78
C PRO A 58 -13.43 1.43 -7.34
N GLY A 59 -13.23 2.32 -6.35
CA GLY A 59 -13.23 1.97 -4.93
C GLY A 59 -11.88 1.52 -4.38
N PHE A 60 -10.77 1.81 -5.08
CA PHE A 60 -9.44 1.77 -4.47
C PHE A 60 -9.33 2.80 -3.35
N GLU A 61 -8.81 2.37 -2.21
CA GLU A 61 -8.51 3.21 -1.06
C GLU A 61 -7.12 2.89 -0.52
N LEU A 62 -6.44 3.90 0.01
CA LEU A 62 -5.14 3.81 0.66
C LEU A 62 -5.18 4.57 1.99
N VAL A 63 -4.69 3.94 3.05
CA VAL A 63 -4.45 4.57 4.34
C VAL A 63 -2.97 4.51 4.65
N THR A 64 -2.39 5.63 5.05
CA THR A 64 -1.04 5.68 5.61
C THR A 64 -1.10 6.00 7.09
N ALA A 65 -0.09 5.57 7.83
CA ALA A 65 0.13 5.89 9.22
C ALA A 65 1.46 6.63 9.36
N THR A 66 1.45 7.71 10.14
CA THR A 66 2.65 8.47 10.52
C THR A 66 2.78 8.43 12.02
N PHE A 67 3.96 8.04 12.53
CA PHE A 67 4.28 8.12 13.95
C PHE A 67 5.23 9.28 14.19
N LYS A 68 4.79 10.28 14.96
CA LYS A 68 5.48 11.57 15.13
C LYS A 68 5.69 12.27 13.77
N THR A 69 6.81 12.02 13.11
CA THR A 69 7.18 12.61 11.81
C THR A 69 7.59 11.56 10.79
N GLU A 70 7.58 10.28 11.16
CA GLU A 70 8.07 9.19 10.33
C GLU A 70 6.92 8.34 9.78
N PRO A 71 6.95 7.99 8.48
CA PRO A 71 6.02 7.02 7.92
C PRO A 71 6.13 5.67 8.66
N ALA A 72 5.02 5.20 9.23
CA ALA A 72 4.99 4.04 10.12
C ALA A 72 4.26 2.83 9.53
N GLY A 73 3.42 3.03 8.50
CA GLY A 73 2.70 1.93 7.88
C GLY A 73 1.74 2.36 6.79
N LEU A 74 1.25 1.38 6.04
CA LEU A 74 0.22 1.58 5.03
C LEU A 74 -0.71 0.38 4.95
N ALA A 75 -1.95 0.63 4.51
CA ALA A 75 -2.91 -0.39 4.11
C ALA A 75 -3.61 0.10 2.84
N LEU A 76 -3.71 -0.76 1.84
CA LEU A 76 -4.44 -0.46 0.60
C LEU A 76 -5.44 -1.56 0.29
N GLY A 77 -6.53 -1.19 -0.36
CA GLY A 77 -7.58 -2.12 -0.74
C GLY A 77 -8.31 -1.65 -1.99
N TYR A 78 -8.85 -2.60 -2.73
CA TYR A 78 -9.73 -2.32 -3.86
C TYR A 78 -10.69 -3.51 -4.04
N PRO A 79 -11.91 -3.26 -4.56
CA PRO A 79 -12.85 -4.34 -4.81
C PRO A 79 -12.36 -5.19 -5.99
N LEU A 80 -12.47 -6.51 -5.83
CA LEU A 80 -12.27 -7.47 -6.92
C LEU A 80 -13.60 -7.69 -7.65
N PRO A 81 -13.59 -7.81 -8.99
CA PRO A 81 -14.80 -8.15 -9.74
C PRO A 81 -15.31 -9.54 -9.32
N ALA A 82 -16.62 -9.77 -9.45
CA ALA A 82 -17.24 -11.04 -9.08
C ALA A 82 -16.62 -12.26 -9.80
N GLY A 83 -16.10 -12.08 -11.02
CA GLY A 83 -15.41 -13.11 -11.79
C GLY A 83 -13.90 -13.23 -11.53
N ALA A 84 -13.35 -12.53 -10.53
CA ALA A 84 -11.91 -12.59 -10.26
C ALA A 84 -11.46 -14.02 -9.91
N ARG A 85 -10.35 -14.45 -10.50
CA ARG A 85 -9.74 -15.77 -10.23
C ARG A 85 -9.42 -16.00 -8.75
N TRP A 86 -9.20 -14.93 -7.99
CA TRP A 86 -9.00 -14.98 -6.53
C TRP A 86 -10.11 -15.78 -5.81
N TRP A 87 -11.38 -15.57 -6.21
CA TRP A 87 -12.53 -16.25 -5.60
C TRP A 87 -12.61 -17.74 -5.93
N GLN A 88 -11.98 -18.15 -7.03
CA GLN A 88 -11.99 -19.53 -7.50
C GLN A 88 -10.89 -20.37 -6.80
N GLY A 89 -10.10 -19.75 -5.92
CA GLY A 89 -8.91 -20.37 -5.33
C GLY A 89 -7.79 -20.55 -6.37
N ARG A 90 -6.69 -21.17 -5.93
CA ARG A 90 -5.76 -21.81 -6.86
C ARG A 90 -6.26 -23.22 -7.16
N PRO A 91 -6.18 -23.71 -8.41
CA PRO A 91 -6.07 -25.15 -8.60
C PRO A 91 -4.79 -25.68 -7.93
#